data_AF-A0A5C9CI45-F1
#
_entry.id   AF-A0A5C9CI45-F1
#
_cell.length_a   1.000
_cell.length_b   1.000
_cell.length_c   1.000
_cell.angle_alpha   90.00
_cell.angle_beta   90.00
_cell.angle_gamma   90.00
#
_symmetry.space_group_name_H-M   'P 1'
#
loop_
_entity.id
_entity.type
_entity.pdbx_description
1 polymer ?
#
loop_
_entity_poly.entity_id
_entity_poly.type
_entity_poly.pdbx_seq_one_letter_code
_entity_poly.pdbx_strand_id
1 'polypeptide(L)'
;DLYSLGCLLWHLLAGRPAFAAGDPLAKVAAHQTQNVVDVREWVPDAPDWLAETLLRWTSTNPAARPRSLREAAADFGRPTRGGRRRLATFRGEFDRSTPRKPTMESSSRWPLTVAAIFVMSGAALTLLDQGARNFVLSLSQPRTATTTHEANRQATTKENLNLDPTREPETLPTPDASGRIELLPGGRYLAEDISGSGLLSIVGDATHPAEIVIADRALSLWADRIELRHVHFTRQSSAKNPASSLLIADCQHLEVAQARFDQQYDDSPATRRRGAALAWRSRESRSRRETQVVLQDVVFTGAMPAIYLDSPPSRFVAENVLKVGHGDFLQLSDPGKSTWNCDLHRVTLRGAGPLLRCWPTSEIAPLSRVTLSASGCVFDFSRPRVDSASEATRSTLIAWMTDRLPSNWTAAIDWQLEGILVSPDIDVIARVDPTSGRRTPIDESRLLNVDGLVAARFEFAGPESSNPEDSALKSSDAPRADATPLGIDAGKLTPARGE
;
A
#
# COMPACT_ATOMS: atom_id res chain seq x y z
N ASP A 1 -13.33 4.80 -33.89
CA ASP A 1 -14.68 4.69 -33.30
C ASP A 1 -15.33 3.33 -33.49
N LEU A 2 -15.80 2.95 -34.69
CA LEU A 2 -16.48 1.64 -34.87
C LEU A 2 -15.64 0.44 -34.43
N TYR A 3 -14.36 0.42 -34.80
CA TYR A 3 -13.42 -0.59 -34.33
C TYR A 3 -13.31 -0.61 -32.80
N SER A 4 -13.11 0.56 -32.19
CA SER A 4 -13.01 0.72 -30.74
C SER A 4 -14.30 0.30 -30.02
N LEU A 5 -15.46 0.60 -30.59
CA LEU A 5 -16.76 0.19 -30.09
C LEU A 5 -16.94 -1.33 -30.18
N GLY A 6 -16.51 -1.95 -31.28
CA GLY A 6 -16.47 -3.42 -31.42
C GLY A 6 -15.59 -4.06 -30.35
N CYS A 7 -14.39 -3.53 -30.11
CA CYS A 7 -13.50 -3.99 -29.05
C CYS A 7 -14.11 -3.81 -27.65
N LEU A 8 -14.82 -2.70 -27.40
CA LEU A 8 -15.53 -2.46 -26.14
C LEU A 8 -16.66 -3.46 -25.93
N LEU A 9 -17.49 -3.71 -26.94
CA LEU A 9 -18.59 -4.67 -26.85
C LEU A 9 -18.08 -6.10 -26.69
N TRP A 10 -17.00 -6.45 -27.39
CA TRP A 10 -16.29 -7.72 -27.17
C TRP A 10 -15.83 -7.84 -25.73
N HIS A 11 -15.23 -6.77 -25.17
CA HIS A 11 -14.80 -6.75 -23.77
C HIS A 11 -15.95 -6.92 -22.79
N LEU A 12 -17.08 -6.23 -23.02
CA LEU A 12 -18.26 -6.33 -22.16
C LEU A 12 -18.87 -7.73 -22.15
N LEU A 13 -18.75 -8.49 -23.24
CA LEU A 13 -19.17 -9.89 -23.29
C LEU A 13 -18.17 -10.81 -22.61
N ALA A 14 -16.87 -10.68 -22.93
CA ALA A 14 -15.84 -11.59 -22.46
C ALA A 14 -15.33 -11.29 -21.04
N GLY A 15 -15.61 -10.10 -20.49
CA GLY A 15 -15.07 -9.64 -19.20
C GLY A 15 -13.58 -9.26 -19.23
N ARG A 16 -12.95 -9.21 -20.41
CA ARG A 16 -11.52 -8.95 -20.62
C ARG A 16 -11.28 -8.20 -21.94
N PRO A 17 -10.15 -7.51 -22.14
CA PRO A 17 -9.86 -6.86 -23.43
C PRO A 17 -9.57 -7.89 -24.53
N ALA A 18 -9.89 -7.52 -25.78
CA ALA A 18 -9.64 -8.34 -26.98
C ALA A 18 -8.16 -8.73 -27.14
N PHE A 19 -7.25 -7.83 -26.76
CA PHE A 19 -5.81 -8.11 -26.65
C PHE A 19 -5.35 -7.85 -25.21
N ALA A 20 -4.84 -8.88 -24.55
CA ALA A 20 -4.42 -8.87 -23.15
C ALA A 20 -2.91 -8.58 -22.97
N ALA A 21 -2.33 -7.72 -23.81
CA ALA A 21 -0.92 -7.32 -23.68
C ALA A 21 -0.77 -6.24 -22.60
N GLY A 22 0.13 -6.47 -21.64
CA GLY A 22 0.43 -5.56 -20.52
C GLY A 22 1.31 -4.36 -20.92
N ASP A 23 2.17 -4.51 -21.91
CA ASP A 23 2.96 -3.40 -22.47
C ASP A 23 2.11 -2.55 -23.43
N PRO A 24 2.04 -1.21 -23.24
CA PRO A 24 1.33 -0.31 -24.15
C PRO A 24 1.79 -0.43 -25.61
N LEU A 25 3.08 -0.64 -25.86
CA LEU A 25 3.61 -0.76 -27.22
C LEU A 25 3.20 -2.09 -27.86
N ALA A 26 3.31 -3.20 -27.12
CA ALA A 26 2.82 -4.51 -27.53
C ALA A 26 1.31 -4.51 -27.82
N LYS A 27 0.52 -3.75 -27.04
CA LYS A 27 -0.92 -3.59 -27.26
C LYS A 27 -1.23 -2.82 -28.55
N VAL A 28 -0.49 -1.76 -28.84
CA VAL A 28 -0.59 -1.03 -30.13
C VAL A 28 -0.20 -1.94 -31.29
N ALA A 29 0.90 -2.69 -31.15
CA ALA A 29 1.35 -3.64 -32.15
C ALA A 29 0.32 -4.75 -32.40
N ALA A 30 -0.31 -5.29 -31.35
CA ALA A 30 -1.37 -6.30 -31.46
C ALA A 30 -2.57 -5.77 -32.25
N HIS A 31 -3.04 -4.55 -31.97
CA HIS A 31 -4.11 -3.92 -32.73
C HIS A 31 -3.77 -3.67 -34.21
N GLN A 32 -2.48 -3.56 -34.56
CA GLN A 32 -2.02 -3.36 -35.93
C GLN A 32 -1.78 -4.68 -36.68
N THR A 33 -1.37 -5.74 -35.99
CA THR A 33 -0.85 -6.97 -36.61
C THR A 33 -1.74 -8.19 -36.41
N GLN A 34 -2.60 -8.19 -35.39
CA GLN A 34 -3.44 -9.33 -35.03
C GLN A 34 -4.92 -9.05 -35.29
N ASN A 35 -5.67 -10.12 -35.55
CA ASN A 35 -7.13 -10.06 -35.63
C ASN A 35 -7.74 -10.33 -34.25
N VAL A 36 -8.88 -9.69 -33.96
CA VAL A 36 -9.64 -9.97 -32.75
C VAL A 36 -10.23 -11.38 -32.85
N VAL A 37 -10.01 -12.18 -31.82
CA VAL A 37 -10.49 -13.56 -31.71
C VAL A 37 -12.02 -13.58 -31.62
N ASP A 38 -12.65 -14.63 -32.12
CA ASP A 38 -14.11 -14.81 -31.98
C ASP A 38 -14.48 -14.85 -30.49
N VAL A 39 -15.46 -14.03 -30.09
CA VAL A 39 -15.89 -13.94 -28.69
C VAL A 39 -16.42 -15.28 -28.17
N ARG A 40 -16.92 -16.14 -29.06
CA ARG A 40 -17.47 -17.47 -28.72
C ARG A 40 -16.42 -18.43 -28.17
N GLU A 41 -15.14 -18.19 -28.42
CA GLU A 41 -14.05 -18.95 -27.76
C GLU A 41 -14.03 -18.71 -26.23
N TRP A 42 -14.50 -17.54 -25.78
CA TRP A 42 -14.56 -17.15 -24.37
C TRP A 42 -15.97 -17.24 -23.79
N VAL A 43 -16.98 -16.96 -24.62
CA VAL A 43 -18.40 -16.94 -24.23
C VAL A 43 -19.17 -17.84 -25.21
N PRO A 44 -19.17 -19.18 -25.00
CA PRO A 44 -19.81 -20.12 -25.92
C PRO A 44 -21.32 -19.87 -26.12
N ASP A 45 -21.98 -19.29 -25.11
CA ASP A 45 -23.42 -18.96 -25.15
C ASP A 45 -23.72 -17.63 -25.88
N ALA A 46 -22.70 -16.95 -26.42
CA ALA A 46 -22.89 -15.70 -27.15
C ALA A 46 -23.68 -15.95 -28.45
N PRO A 47 -24.76 -15.19 -28.73
CA PRO A 47 -25.52 -15.36 -29.95
C PRO A 47 -24.68 -15.15 -31.22
N ASP A 48 -24.84 -16.04 -32.20
CA ASP A 48 -24.05 -16.02 -33.45
C ASP A 48 -24.08 -14.66 -34.15
N TRP A 49 -25.28 -14.06 -34.29
CA TRP A 49 -25.45 -12.76 -34.94
C TRP A 49 -24.60 -11.66 -34.26
N LEU A 50 -24.43 -11.74 -32.93
CA LEU A 50 -23.66 -10.76 -32.17
C LEU A 50 -22.17 -10.98 -32.35
N ALA A 51 -21.71 -12.23 -32.27
CA ALA A 51 -20.31 -12.58 -32.50
C ALA A 51 -19.85 -12.19 -33.92
N GLU A 52 -20.66 -12.50 -34.94
CA GLU A 52 -20.40 -12.12 -36.33
C GLU A 52 -20.38 -10.59 -36.53
N THR A 53 -21.27 -9.86 -35.84
CA THR A 53 -21.28 -8.39 -35.86
C THR A 53 -19.99 -7.84 -35.27
N LEU A 54 -19.53 -8.38 -34.14
CA LEU A 54 -18.28 -7.95 -33.51
C LEU A 54 -17.08 -8.20 -34.40
N LEU A 55 -16.94 -9.39 -35.00
CA LEU A 55 -15.87 -9.72 -35.95
C LEU A 55 -15.83 -8.73 -37.13
N ARG A 56 -17.00 -8.35 -37.65
CA ARG A 56 -17.09 -7.38 -38.75
C ARG A 56 -16.64 -5.99 -38.31
N TRP A 57 -17.04 -5.54 -37.12
CA TRP A 57 -16.68 -4.22 -36.60
C TRP A 57 -15.21 -4.14 -36.19
N THR A 58 -14.62 -5.24 -35.71
CA THR A 58 -13.21 -5.37 -35.31
C THR A 58 -12.29 -5.86 -36.43
N SER A 59 -12.79 -5.97 -37.66
CA SER A 59 -11.98 -6.32 -38.83
C SER A 59 -10.78 -5.38 -38.99
N THR A 60 -9.59 -5.90 -39.29
CA THR A 60 -8.39 -5.10 -39.59
C THR A 60 -8.57 -4.27 -40.85
N ASN A 61 -9.28 -4.77 -41.86
CA ASN A 61 -9.65 -4.03 -43.07
C ASN A 61 -10.79 -3.02 -42.77
N PRO A 62 -10.56 -1.69 -42.90
CA PRO A 62 -11.59 -0.68 -42.68
C PRO A 62 -12.78 -0.78 -43.64
N ALA A 63 -12.59 -1.27 -44.87
CA ALA A 63 -13.64 -1.39 -45.88
C ALA A 63 -14.64 -2.53 -45.59
N ALA A 64 -14.25 -3.49 -44.75
CA ALA A 64 -15.12 -4.57 -44.30
C ALA A 64 -16.03 -4.16 -43.12
N ARG A 65 -15.77 -3.00 -42.51
CA ARG A 65 -16.56 -2.44 -41.40
C ARG A 65 -17.76 -1.65 -41.95
N PRO A 66 -18.82 -1.45 -41.15
CA PRO A 66 -19.89 -0.52 -41.52
C PRO A 66 -19.36 0.87 -41.85
N ARG A 67 -19.94 1.55 -42.83
CA ARG A 67 -19.49 2.88 -43.27
C ARG A 67 -19.88 3.98 -42.29
N SER A 68 -20.83 3.72 -41.40
CA SER A 68 -21.30 4.69 -40.42
C SER A 68 -21.84 4.03 -39.15
N LEU A 69 -21.88 4.79 -38.05
CA LEU A 69 -22.56 4.38 -36.82
C LEU A 69 -24.06 4.11 -37.02
N ARG A 70 -24.69 4.77 -38.01
CA ARG A 70 -26.10 4.53 -38.35
C ARG A 70 -26.31 3.15 -38.98
N GLU A 71 -25.41 2.75 -39.86
CA GLU A 71 -25.41 1.41 -40.47
C GLU A 71 -25.14 0.34 -39.42
N ALA A 72 -24.12 0.56 -38.57
CA ALA A 72 -23.82 -0.29 -37.43
C ALA A 72 -25.00 -0.45 -36.47
N ALA A 73 -25.75 0.62 -36.17
CA ALA A 73 -26.94 0.54 -35.32
C ALA A 73 -28.06 -0.33 -35.93
N ALA A 74 -28.10 -0.51 -37.25
CA ALA A 74 -29.08 -1.37 -37.90
C ALA A 74 -28.83 -2.85 -37.60
N ASP A 75 -27.57 -3.25 -37.38
CA ASP A 75 -27.18 -4.64 -37.03
C ASP A 75 -27.83 -5.10 -35.71
N PHE A 76 -28.00 -4.19 -34.75
CA PHE A 76 -28.63 -4.45 -33.44
C PHE A 76 -30.17 -4.38 -33.47
N GLY A 77 -30.74 -4.00 -34.61
CA GLY A 77 -32.18 -3.86 -34.79
C GLY A 77 -32.82 -2.74 -33.96
N ARG A 78 -34.15 -2.74 -33.90
CA ARG A 78 -34.91 -1.75 -33.12
C ARG A 78 -35.00 -2.18 -31.65
N PRO A 79 -34.77 -1.27 -30.69
CA PRO A 79 -34.93 -1.58 -29.27
C PRO A 79 -36.36 -2.06 -28.97
N THR A 80 -36.48 -3.31 -28.53
CA THR A 80 -37.79 -3.91 -28.18
C THR A 80 -38.31 -3.36 -26.85
N ARG A 81 -39.63 -3.33 -26.65
CA ARG A 81 -40.23 -2.94 -25.35
C ARG A 81 -39.70 -3.80 -24.20
N GLY A 82 -39.52 -5.10 -24.43
CA GLY A 82 -38.95 -6.02 -23.44
C GLY A 82 -37.47 -5.73 -23.17
N GLY A 83 -36.67 -5.42 -24.19
CA GLY A 83 -35.26 -5.01 -24.03
C GLY A 83 -35.14 -3.70 -23.25
N ARG A 84 -35.97 -2.70 -23.57
CA ARG A 84 -36.03 -1.44 -22.81
C ARG A 84 -36.42 -1.65 -21.35
N ARG A 85 -37.38 -2.54 -21.08
CA ARG A 85 -37.77 -2.87 -19.70
C ARG A 85 -36.64 -3.57 -18.95
N ARG A 86 -35.98 -4.57 -19.55
CA ARG A 86 -34.80 -5.23 -18.96
C ARG A 86 -33.66 -4.26 -18.69
N LEU A 87 -33.36 -3.38 -19.64
CA LEU A 87 -32.35 -2.34 -19.46
C LEU A 87 -32.73 -1.35 -18.36
N ALA A 88 -34.00 -0.93 -18.27
CA ALA A 88 -34.47 -0.05 -17.21
C ALA A 88 -34.43 -0.73 -15.83
N THR A 89 -34.73 -2.04 -15.76
CA THR A 89 -34.58 -2.83 -14.54
C THR A 89 -33.11 -2.96 -14.15
N PHE A 90 -32.24 -3.36 -15.08
CA PHE A 90 -30.80 -3.46 -14.86
C PHE A 90 -30.20 -2.12 -14.40
N ARG A 91 -30.53 -1.02 -15.09
CA ARG A 91 -30.09 0.32 -14.70
C ARG A 91 -30.64 0.73 -13.33
N GLY A 92 -31.89 0.40 -13.04
CA GLY A 92 -32.48 0.63 -11.72
C GLY A 92 -31.86 -0.23 -10.62
N GLU A 93 -31.36 -1.42 -10.93
CA GLU A 93 -30.59 -2.26 -10.00
C GLU A 93 -29.17 -1.73 -9.81
N PHE A 94 -28.54 -1.25 -10.88
CA PHE A 94 -27.22 -0.62 -10.86
C PHE A 94 -27.21 0.71 -10.10
N ASP A 95 -28.26 1.53 -10.25
CA ASP A 95 -28.42 2.82 -9.58
C ASP A 95 -28.88 2.67 -8.10
N ARG A 96 -29.25 1.45 -7.66
CA ARG A 96 -29.72 1.19 -6.29
C ARG A 96 -28.63 0.58 -5.43
N SER A 97 -28.38 1.21 -4.28
CA SER A 97 -27.33 0.80 -3.32
C SER A 97 -27.65 -0.46 -2.49
N THR A 98 -28.74 -1.18 -2.76
CA THR A 98 -29.13 -2.39 -2.02
C THR A 98 -29.71 -3.46 -2.96
N PRO A 99 -29.19 -4.71 -2.96
CA PRO A 99 -29.78 -5.79 -3.71
C PRO A 99 -31.11 -6.18 -3.07
N ARG A 100 -32.16 -6.29 -3.88
CA ARG A 100 -33.41 -6.87 -3.41
C ARG A 100 -33.20 -8.38 -3.33
N LYS A 101 -33.16 -8.93 -2.12
CA LYS A 101 -33.21 -10.38 -1.88
C LYS A 101 -34.44 -10.90 -2.65
N PRO A 102 -34.34 -11.94 -3.51
CA PRO A 102 -35.53 -12.58 -4.02
C PRO A 102 -36.36 -13.00 -2.80
N THR A 103 -37.58 -12.48 -2.70
CA THR A 103 -38.52 -12.88 -1.65
C THR A 103 -38.86 -14.34 -1.90
N MET A 104 -38.10 -15.25 -1.31
CA MET A 104 -38.62 -16.55 -0.93
C MET A 104 -39.76 -16.29 0.04
N GLU A 105 -40.97 -16.61 -0.39
CA GLU A 105 -42.11 -16.77 0.51
C GLU A 105 -41.70 -17.77 1.59
N SER A 106 -41.51 -17.29 2.81
CA SER A 106 -41.31 -18.15 3.98
C SER A 106 -42.47 -17.94 4.92
N SER A 107 -43.32 -18.97 4.96
CA SER A 107 -44.30 -19.22 6.01
C SER A 107 -43.65 -19.35 7.39
N SER A 108 -44.48 -19.08 8.40
CA SER A 108 -44.34 -19.45 9.81
C SER A 108 -43.67 -18.41 10.74
N ARG A 109 -44.56 -17.63 11.35
CA ARG A 109 -44.36 -16.95 12.65
C ARG A 109 -44.21 -18.05 13.71
N TRP A 110 -43.17 -18.06 14.55
CA TRP A 110 -43.12 -18.70 15.90
C TRP A 110 -41.70 -18.62 16.56
N PRO A 111 -41.12 -17.42 16.80
CA PRO A 111 -40.19 -17.35 17.95
C PRO A 111 -40.20 -16.03 18.75
N LEU A 112 -41.32 -15.29 18.81
CA LEU A 112 -41.40 -14.04 19.60
C LEU A 112 -41.84 -14.24 21.06
N THR A 113 -42.24 -15.45 21.45
CA THR A 113 -42.72 -15.76 22.81
C THR A 113 -41.62 -16.22 23.79
N VAL A 114 -40.46 -16.67 23.30
CA VAL A 114 -39.38 -17.20 24.17
C VAL A 114 -38.49 -16.09 24.74
N ALA A 115 -38.31 -14.98 24.02
CA ALA A 115 -37.45 -13.87 24.44
C ALA A 115 -38.02 -13.06 25.62
N ALA A 116 -39.35 -13.01 25.79
CA ALA A 116 -39.99 -12.23 26.85
C ALA A 116 -39.83 -12.89 28.24
N ILE A 117 -39.68 -14.21 28.30
CA ILE A 117 -39.52 -14.95 29.56
C ILE A 117 -38.10 -14.77 30.13
N PHE A 118 -37.10 -14.67 29.27
CA PHE A 118 -35.69 -14.52 29.70
C PHE A 118 -35.38 -13.14 30.27
N VAL A 119 -36.00 -12.09 29.73
CA VAL A 119 -35.84 -10.71 30.22
C VAL A 119 -36.46 -10.52 31.61
N MET A 120 -37.57 -11.21 31.88
CA MET A 120 -38.25 -11.14 33.18
C MET A 120 -37.52 -11.90 34.30
N SER A 121 -36.72 -12.93 33.98
CA SER A 121 -35.91 -13.63 34.98
C SER A 121 -34.58 -12.96 35.31
N GLY A 122 -34.00 -12.18 34.39
CA GLY A 122 -32.73 -11.48 34.63
C GLY A 122 -32.84 -10.26 35.57
N ALA A 123 -33.98 -9.57 35.56
CA ALA A 123 -34.21 -8.39 36.40
C ALA A 123 -34.42 -8.73 37.90
N ALA A 124 -34.75 -9.98 38.22
CA ALA A 124 -34.95 -10.42 39.60
C ALA A 124 -33.62 -10.67 40.35
N LEU A 125 -32.52 -10.90 39.64
CA LEU A 125 -31.21 -11.22 40.23
C LEU A 125 -30.31 -10.00 40.43
N THR A 126 -30.61 -8.86 39.81
CA THR A 126 -29.82 -7.62 39.98
C THR A 126 -30.28 -6.76 41.16
N LEU A 127 -31.30 -7.18 41.91
CA LEU A 127 -31.85 -6.45 43.07
C LEU A 127 -31.40 -7.01 44.43
N LEU A 128 -30.50 -7.99 44.46
CA LEU A 128 -30.10 -8.66 45.71
C LEU A 128 -28.60 -8.76 45.96
N ASP A 129 -27.75 -7.99 45.27
CA ASP A 129 -26.33 -7.91 45.67
C ASP A 129 -25.88 -6.49 45.97
N GLN A 130 -25.49 -6.30 47.23
CA GLN A 130 -24.95 -5.07 47.78
C GLN A 130 -23.49 -4.94 47.38
N GLY A 131 -23.10 -3.83 46.76
CA GLY A 131 -21.68 -3.50 46.64
C GLY A 131 -21.26 -2.75 45.40
N ALA A 132 -21.93 -1.65 45.04
CA ALA A 132 -21.42 -0.74 44.02
C ALA A 132 -21.76 0.72 44.37
N ARG A 133 -21.27 1.15 45.53
CA ARG A 133 -21.09 2.56 45.86
C ARG A 133 -19.65 2.73 46.31
N ASN A 134 -18.76 3.14 45.40
CA ASN A 134 -17.54 3.93 45.65
C ASN A 134 -16.55 3.91 44.46
N PHE A 135 -16.95 4.44 43.31
CA PHE A 135 -15.96 4.82 42.28
C PHE A 135 -16.33 6.08 41.49
N VAL A 136 -17.25 6.89 42.03
CA VAL A 136 -17.74 8.11 41.35
C VAL A 136 -17.27 9.40 42.04
N LEU A 137 -16.37 9.34 43.01
CA LEU A 137 -15.90 10.55 43.69
C LEU A 137 -14.39 10.55 43.93
N SER A 138 -13.62 10.69 42.84
CA SER A 138 -12.30 11.35 42.91
C SER A 138 -11.88 11.88 41.53
N LEU A 139 -12.73 12.72 40.94
CA LEU A 139 -12.34 13.62 39.85
C LEU A 139 -12.67 15.03 40.32
N SER A 140 -11.73 15.68 41.01
CA SER A 140 -11.66 17.14 41.21
C SER A 140 -10.50 17.51 42.15
N GLN A 141 -9.36 17.96 41.61
CA GLN A 141 -8.85 19.33 41.73
C GLN A 141 -7.32 19.44 41.47
N PRO A 142 -6.84 20.62 41.01
CA PRO A 142 -5.48 20.87 40.53
C PRO A 142 -4.56 21.43 41.62
N ARG A 143 -3.23 21.28 41.48
CA ARG A 143 -2.23 22.10 42.19
C ARG A 143 -0.96 22.37 41.38
N THR A 144 -0.48 23.58 41.60
CA THR A 144 0.59 24.37 40.97
C THR A 144 1.98 24.13 41.61
N ALA A 145 3.02 24.61 40.91
CA ALA A 145 4.28 25.22 41.39
C ALA A 145 5.61 24.43 41.29
N THR A 146 6.41 24.83 40.29
CA THR A 146 7.82 25.33 40.30
C THR A 146 8.91 24.67 41.16
N THR A 147 10.02 24.28 40.53
CA THR A 147 11.39 24.74 40.92
C THR A 147 12.45 24.56 39.82
N THR A 148 13.36 25.51 39.81
CA THR A 148 14.48 25.85 38.92
C THR A 148 15.67 24.88 39.00
N HIS A 149 16.46 24.74 37.92
CA HIS A 149 17.93 24.78 37.99
C HIS A 149 18.57 24.99 36.60
N GLU A 150 19.25 26.12 36.44
CA GLU A 150 20.27 26.37 35.41
C GLU A 150 21.60 25.71 35.82
N ALA A 151 22.37 25.23 34.85
CA ALA A 151 23.83 25.34 34.87
C ALA A 151 24.44 25.09 33.47
N ASN A 152 25.12 26.12 33.01
CA ASN A 152 25.90 26.29 31.79
C ASN A 152 27.24 25.53 31.82
N ARG A 153 27.78 25.11 30.67
CA ARG A 153 29.24 25.07 30.41
C ARG A 153 29.57 24.83 28.93
N GLN A 154 30.17 25.85 28.31
CA GLN A 154 31.00 25.78 27.11
C GLN A 154 32.41 25.29 27.46
N ALA A 155 33.08 24.58 26.54
CA ALA A 155 34.40 24.95 26.00
C ALA A 155 34.97 23.87 25.04
N THR A 156 35.51 24.37 23.93
CA THR A 156 36.37 23.79 22.87
C THR A 156 37.55 22.93 23.32
N THR A 157 38.02 22.00 22.44
CA THR A 157 39.43 21.81 22.03
C THR A 157 39.55 20.86 20.81
N LYS A 158 40.46 21.17 19.89
CA LYS A 158 40.90 20.41 18.70
C LYS A 158 41.83 19.24 19.09
N GLU A 159 41.78 18.11 18.38
CA GLU A 159 42.92 17.47 17.66
C GLU A 159 42.76 15.96 17.37
N ASN A 160 43.09 15.63 16.12
CA ASN A 160 43.78 14.45 15.59
C ASN A 160 43.07 13.09 15.40
N LEU A 161 43.18 12.66 14.13
CA LEU A 161 42.70 11.45 13.50
C LEU A 161 43.37 10.18 14.05
N ASN A 162 42.55 9.20 14.42
CA ASN A 162 42.87 7.77 14.30
C ASN A 162 41.59 6.98 13.99
N LEU A 163 41.70 6.06 13.04
CA LEU A 163 40.63 5.20 12.54
C LEU A 163 40.41 4.03 13.51
N ASP A 164 39.32 4.08 14.27
CA ASP A 164 38.88 3.02 15.19
C ASP A 164 37.35 2.86 15.04
N PRO A 165 36.78 1.64 14.98
CA PRO A 165 35.34 1.40 14.77
C PRO A 165 34.46 1.83 15.98
N THR A 166 35.06 2.42 17.00
CA THR A 166 34.46 3.04 18.20
C THR A 166 34.40 4.58 18.12
N ARG A 167 34.68 5.18 16.96
CA ARG A 167 34.65 6.63 16.75
C ARG A 167 33.24 7.18 17.06
N GLU A 168 33.19 8.22 17.91
CA GLU A 168 31.98 9.01 18.12
C GLU A 168 31.49 9.53 16.75
N PRO A 169 30.17 9.50 16.49
CA PRO A 169 29.64 9.92 15.20
C PRO A 169 30.01 11.37 14.91
N GLU A 170 30.63 11.62 13.76
CA GLU A 170 31.00 12.97 13.32
C GLU A 170 29.75 13.75 12.87
N THR A 171 29.77 15.07 12.89
CA THR A 171 28.63 15.85 12.38
C THR A 171 28.51 15.66 10.86
N LEU A 172 27.29 15.51 10.34
CA LEU A 172 27.04 15.51 8.89
C LEU A 172 27.66 16.77 8.25
N PRO A 173 28.42 16.63 7.15
CA PRO A 173 29.03 17.78 6.50
C PRO A 173 27.96 18.66 5.85
N THR A 174 28.24 19.97 5.78
CA THR A 174 27.34 20.92 5.11
C THR A 174 27.31 20.65 3.61
N PRO A 175 26.14 20.80 2.94
CA PRO A 175 26.05 20.66 1.49
C PRO A 175 27.03 21.58 0.76
N ASP A 176 27.61 21.09 -0.33
CA ASP A 176 28.43 21.91 -1.23
C ASP A 176 27.58 22.93 -2.02
N ALA A 177 28.22 23.73 -2.88
CA ALA A 177 27.52 24.72 -3.71
C ALA A 177 26.49 24.12 -4.69
N SER A 178 26.54 22.81 -4.93
CA SER A 178 25.58 22.05 -5.75
C SER A 178 24.51 21.33 -4.93
N GLY A 179 24.57 21.42 -3.59
CA GLY A 179 23.69 20.71 -2.67
C GLY A 179 24.08 19.25 -2.44
N ARG A 180 25.32 18.85 -2.77
CA ARG A 180 25.81 17.48 -2.59
C ARG A 180 26.61 17.35 -1.30
N ILE A 181 26.41 16.23 -0.63
CA ILE A 181 27.10 15.77 0.58
C ILE A 181 27.72 14.42 0.23
N GLU A 182 29.04 14.39 0.11
CA GLU A 182 29.80 13.15 -0.02
C GLU A 182 30.24 12.67 1.36
N LEU A 183 29.90 11.43 1.70
CA LEU A 183 30.25 10.79 2.95
C LEU A 183 31.46 9.88 2.77
N LEU A 184 32.33 9.84 3.77
CA LEU A 184 33.53 9.00 3.75
C LEU A 184 33.13 7.51 3.80
N PRO A 185 33.90 6.61 3.16
CA PRO A 185 33.66 5.17 3.21
C PRO A 185 33.60 4.66 4.66
N GLY A 186 32.49 4.03 5.04
CA GLY A 186 32.25 3.53 6.40
C GLY A 186 32.20 4.62 7.49
N GLY A 187 32.08 5.89 7.10
CA GLY A 187 31.96 7.01 8.03
C GLY A 187 30.67 6.91 8.85
N ARG A 188 30.76 7.27 10.14
CA ARG A 188 29.61 7.32 11.05
C ARG A 188 29.28 8.79 11.34
N TYR A 189 28.08 9.22 10.98
CA TYR A 189 27.66 10.60 11.06
C TYR A 189 26.44 10.77 11.95
N LEU A 190 26.43 11.78 12.82
CA LEU A 190 25.29 12.14 13.62
C LEU A 190 24.29 12.92 12.75
N ALA A 191 23.04 12.51 12.79
CA ALA A 191 21.95 13.17 12.09
C ALA A 191 21.77 14.62 12.58
N GLU A 192 21.86 15.56 11.64
CA GLU A 192 21.54 16.97 11.82
C GLU A 192 20.58 17.41 10.71
N ASP A 193 19.66 18.31 11.07
CA ASP A 193 18.65 18.86 10.17
C ASP A 193 19.30 19.65 9.02
N ILE A 194 19.07 19.25 7.77
CA ILE A 194 19.74 19.83 6.59
C ILE A 194 18.71 20.44 5.63
N SER A 195 18.92 21.70 5.29
CA SER A 195 18.15 22.41 4.26
C SER A 195 19.03 22.69 3.04
N GLY A 196 18.52 22.36 1.85
CA GLY A 196 19.14 22.65 0.56
C GLY A 196 18.23 23.49 -0.34
N SER A 197 18.82 24.33 -1.20
CA SER A 197 18.10 25.05 -2.25
C SER A 197 18.10 24.24 -3.54
N GLY A 198 16.95 23.69 -3.94
CA GLY A 198 16.83 22.89 -5.16
C GLY A 198 17.14 21.40 -4.93
N LEU A 199 18.31 20.92 -5.36
CA LEU A 199 18.73 19.53 -5.20
C LEU A 199 19.53 19.36 -3.90
N LEU A 200 19.23 18.31 -3.14
CA LEU A 200 20.03 17.83 -2.02
C LEU A 200 20.40 16.37 -2.26
N SER A 201 21.68 16.07 -2.39
CA SER A 201 22.17 14.71 -2.66
C SER A 201 23.11 14.25 -1.56
N ILE A 202 22.77 13.16 -0.86
CA ILE A 202 23.64 12.53 0.14
C ILE A 202 24.12 11.21 -0.43
N VAL A 203 25.43 11.11 -0.66
CA VAL A 203 26.05 9.98 -1.34
C VAL A 203 27.16 9.40 -0.46
N GLY A 204 26.98 8.16 -0.03
CA GLY A 204 28.03 7.35 0.58
C GLY A 204 28.83 6.56 -0.45
N ASP A 205 29.81 5.82 0.06
CA ASP A 205 30.60 4.88 -0.75
C ASP A 205 29.83 3.59 -1.05
N ALA A 206 29.97 3.05 -2.26
CA ALA A 206 29.24 1.87 -2.71
C ALA A 206 29.69 0.56 -2.05
N THR A 207 30.96 0.47 -1.63
CA THR A 207 31.54 -0.72 -0.99
C THR A 207 31.36 -0.68 0.53
N HIS A 208 31.53 0.50 1.12
CA HIS A 208 31.41 0.73 2.55
C HIS A 208 30.40 1.85 2.79
N PRO A 209 29.09 1.54 2.82
CA PRO A 209 28.05 2.54 2.98
C PRO A 209 28.22 3.31 4.29
N ALA A 210 27.98 4.62 4.23
CA ALA A 210 28.10 5.49 5.39
C ALA A 210 26.91 5.28 6.34
N GLU A 211 27.19 5.27 7.65
CA GLU A 211 26.17 5.15 8.69
C GLU A 211 25.73 6.54 9.16
N ILE A 212 24.44 6.85 9.06
CA ILE A 212 23.82 8.06 9.60
C ILE A 212 23.06 7.65 10.87
N VAL A 213 23.60 8.02 12.02
CA VAL A 213 23.10 7.71 13.35
C VAL A 213 22.12 8.78 13.79
N ILE A 214 20.87 8.36 14.05
CA ILE A 214 19.77 9.24 14.45
C ILE A 214 19.57 9.14 15.95
N ALA A 215 19.60 10.29 16.64
CA ALA A 215 19.39 10.38 18.07
C ALA A 215 17.88 10.38 18.43
N ASP A 216 17.40 11.33 19.24
CA ASP A 216 16.00 11.39 19.67
C ASP A 216 15.05 11.96 18.61
N ARG A 217 15.55 12.88 17.78
CA ARG A 217 14.79 13.55 16.74
C ARG A 217 15.09 12.92 15.38
N ALA A 218 14.04 12.81 14.55
CA ALA A 218 14.19 12.40 13.17
C ALA A 218 15.14 13.34 12.43
N LEU A 219 15.95 12.79 11.52
CA LEU A 219 16.67 13.58 10.54
C LEU A 219 15.65 14.27 9.63
N SER A 220 15.65 15.59 9.57
CA SER A 220 14.76 16.31 8.64
C SER A 220 15.57 16.90 7.50
N LEU A 221 15.14 16.58 6.27
CA LEU A 221 15.75 17.05 5.03
C LEU A 221 14.74 17.90 4.25
N TRP A 222 15.14 19.12 3.90
CA TRP A 222 14.34 20.05 3.10
C TRP A 222 15.02 20.39 1.79
N ALA A 223 14.40 20.07 0.67
CA ALA A 223 14.84 20.48 -0.67
C ALA A 223 13.67 20.41 -1.67
N ASP A 224 13.90 20.71 -2.94
CA ASP A 224 12.89 20.44 -4.00
C ASP A 224 13.00 18.99 -4.47
N ARG A 225 14.25 18.52 -4.65
CA ARG A 225 14.61 17.13 -4.94
C ARG A 225 15.62 16.62 -3.91
N ILE A 226 15.39 15.42 -3.38
CA ILE A 226 16.30 14.75 -2.44
C ILE A 226 16.74 13.43 -3.06
N GLU A 227 18.04 13.19 -3.08
CA GLU A 227 18.67 11.94 -3.53
C GLU A 227 19.51 11.36 -2.41
N LEU A 228 19.28 10.09 -2.07
CA LEU A 228 20.02 9.35 -1.05
C LEU A 228 20.60 8.09 -1.68
N ARG A 229 21.93 7.92 -1.63
CA ARG A 229 22.62 6.76 -2.23
C ARG A 229 23.66 6.18 -1.29
N HIS A 230 23.69 4.85 -1.16
CA HIS A 230 24.70 4.12 -0.37
C HIS A 230 24.80 4.57 1.09
N VAL A 231 23.64 4.74 1.73
CA VAL A 231 23.52 5.23 3.11
C VAL A 231 22.77 4.24 3.99
N HIS A 232 23.22 4.11 5.23
CA HIS A 232 22.60 3.28 6.25
C HIS A 232 22.12 4.15 7.41
N PHE A 233 20.81 4.19 7.64
CA PHE A 233 20.20 4.91 8.76
C PHE A 233 20.01 3.98 9.95
N THR A 234 20.59 4.33 11.09
CA THR A 234 20.44 3.59 12.34
C THR A 234 19.98 4.51 13.45
N ARG A 235 19.30 3.95 14.46
CA ARG A 235 18.96 4.70 15.67
C ARG A 235 20.01 4.49 16.75
N GLN A 236 20.40 5.58 17.44
CA GLN A 236 21.29 5.52 18.58
C GLN A 236 20.65 4.70 19.72
N SER A 237 21.40 3.75 20.28
CA SER A 237 20.90 2.85 21.34
C SER A 237 20.49 3.57 22.64
N SER A 238 20.93 4.82 22.84
CA SER A 238 20.60 5.66 23.99
C SER A 238 19.40 6.60 23.76
N ALA A 239 18.71 6.48 22.63
CA ALA A 239 17.59 7.35 22.29
C ALA A 239 16.40 7.13 23.25
N LYS A 240 15.87 8.22 23.80
CA LYS A 240 14.72 8.26 24.73
C LYS A 240 13.38 8.12 24.02
N ASN A 241 13.31 8.42 22.72
CA ASN A 241 12.09 8.35 21.93
C ASN A 241 12.25 7.44 20.70
N PRO A 242 12.14 6.11 20.86
CA PRO A 242 12.31 5.15 19.76
C PRO A 242 11.19 5.22 18.71
N ALA A 243 10.06 5.84 19.03
CA ALA A 243 8.91 5.96 18.14
C ALA A 243 9.04 7.10 17.11
N SER A 244 10.07 7.96 17.16
CA SER A 244 10.20 9.00 16.13
C SER A 244 10.56 8.38 14.77
N SER A 245 10.19 9.05 13.68
CA SER A 245 10.66 8.62 12.35
C SER A 245 12.19 8.68 12.28
N LEU A 246 12.82 7.86 11.43
CA LEU A 246 14.27 8.00 11.20
C LEU A 246 14.56 9.21 10.33
N LEU A 247 13.87 9.29 9.20
CA LEU A 247 14.03 10.36 8.21
C LEU A 247 12.67 11.01 7.90
N ILE A 248 12.64 12.34 7.87
CA ILE A 248 11.54 13.15 7.33
C ILE A 248 12.09 13.88 6.10
N ALA A 249 11.53 13.58 4.93
CA ALA A 249 11.89 14.21 3.66
C ALA A 249 10.77 15.14 3.20
N ASP A 250 11.01 16.45 3.32
CA ASP A 250 10.13 17.51 2.81
C ASP A 250 10.60 17.91 1.40
N CYS A 251 10.03 17.29 0.37
CA CYS A 251 10.43 17.49 -1.04
C CYS A 251 9.32 17.13 -2.03
N GLN A 252 9.50 17.48 -3.31
CA GLN A 252 8.61 17.05 -4.39
C GLN A 252 9.05 15.72 -4.99
N HIS A 253 10.36 15.55 -5.17
CA HIS A 253 10.98 14.36 -5.73
C HIS A 253 11.93 13.73 -4.70
N LEU A 254 11.65 12.51 -4.30
CA LEU A 254 12.51 11.72 -3.42
C LEU A 254 13.01 10.50 -4.18
N GLU A 255 14.32 10.32 -4.21
CA GLU A 255 14.97 9.15 -4.77
C GLU A 255 15.91 8.54 -3.73
N VAL A 256 15.69 7.28 -3.39
CA VAL A 256 16.50 6.53 -2.44
C VAL A 256 16.98 5.27 -3.13
N ALA A 257 18.29 5.12 -3.27
CA ALA A 257 18.90 3.97 -3.94
C ALA A 257 19.98 3.33 -3.06
N GLN A 258 20.00 2.00 -2.99
CA GLN A 258 20.99 1.26 -2.20
C GLN A 258 21.11 1.79 -0.77
N ALA A 259 19.96 1.88 -0.09
CA ALA A 259 19.89 2.41 1.26
C ALA A 259 19.30 1.38 2.22
N ARG A 260 19.68 1.50 3.49
CA ARG A 260 19.17 0.65 4.56
C ARG A 260 18.64 1.50 5.69
N PHE A 261 17.50 1.10 6.25
CA PHE A 261 16.90 1.71 7.42
C PHE A 261 16.74 0.64 8.49
N ASP A 262 17.55 0.71 9.54
CA ASP A 262 17.51 -0.22 10.65
C ASP A 262 16.90 0.42 11.89
N GLN A 263 15.70 -0.05 12.23
CA GLN A 263 14.97 0.39 13.40
C GLN A 263 15.01 -0.71 14.45
N GLN A 264 15.49 -0.37 15.65
CA GLN A 264 15.54 -1.32 16.76
C GLN A 264 14.15 -1.94 16.99
N TYR A 265 14.18 -3.25 17.19
CA TYR A 265 13.00 -4.07 17.43
C TYR A 265 12.43 -3.75 18.81
N ASP A 266 11.37 -2.93 18.86
CA ASP A 266 10.59 -2.69 20.07
C ASP A 266 9.15 -3.19 19.83
N ASP A 267 8.76 -4.27 20.53
CA ASP A 267 7.42 -4.93 20.44
C ASP A 267 6.32 -4.09 21.14
N SER A 268 6.64 -2.88 21.59
CA SER A 268 5.71 -2.00 22.30
C SER A 268 4.53 -1.54 21.42
N PRO A 269 3.26 -1.69 21.85
CA PRO A 269 2.09 -1.30 21.06
C PRO A 269 1.98 0.19 20.71
N ALA A 270 2.64 1.06 21.48
CA ALA A 270 2.58 2.52 21.36
C ALA A 270 3.32 3.09 20.14
N THR A 271 4.32 2.36 19.62
CA THR A 271 5.15 2.78 18.47
C THR A 271 4.39 2.67 17.14
N ARG A 272 3.30 1.89 17.09
CA ARG A 272 2.53 1.59 15.86
C ARG A 272 1.73 2.76 15.27
N ARG A 273 1.55 3.85 16.02
CA ARG A 273 0.68 4.99 15.60
C ARG A 273 1.44 6.26 15.22
N ARG A 274 2.74 6.36 15.51
CA ARG A 274 3.55 7.55 15.23
C ARG A 274 4.98 7.12 14.96
N GLY A 275 5.46 7.42 13.75
CA GLY A 275 6.82 7.12 13.29
C GLY A 275 6.83 6.16 12.09
N ALA A 276 7.74 6.40 11.15
CA ALA A 276 8.07 5.49 10.06
C ALA A 276 9.59 5.53 9.84
N ALA A 277 10.20 4.52 9.19
CA ALA A 277 11.60 4.65 8.79
C ALA A 277 11.78 5.89 7.90
N LEU A 278 10.89 6.07 6.93
CA LEU A 278 10.90 7.20 6.01
C LEU A 278 9.53 7.88 6.01
N ALA A 279 9.47 9.14 6.43
CA ALA A 279 8.28 9.98 6.28
C ALA A 279 8.49 10.94 5.11
N TRP A 280 7.59 10.94 4.13
CA TRP A 280 7.60 11.88 3.01
C TRP A 280 6.46 12.87 3.12
N ARG A 281 6.78 14.14 2.85
CA ARG A 281 5.84 15.26 2.87
C ARG A 281 6.04 16.10 1.61
N SER A 282 4.95 16.33 0.88
CA SER A 282 4.97 17.22 -0.27
C SER A 282 5.11 18.66 0.21
N ARG A 283 6.12 19.38 -0.28
CA ARG A 283 6.12 20.85 -0.19
C ARG A 283 4.97 21.40 -1.02
N GLU A 284 4.23 22.37 -0.50
CA GLU A 284 3.10 23.01 -1.21
C GLU A 284 3.60 23.62 -2.52
N SER A 285 3.38 22.91 -3.63
CA SER A 285 3.58 23.46 -4.97
C SER A 285 2.21 23.86 -5.54
N ARG A 286 2.21 24.91 -6.36
CA ARG A 286 1.03 25.33 -7.15
C ARG A 286 0.62 24.28 -8.20
N SER A 287 1.40 23.21 -8.40
CA SER A 287 1.16 22.12 -9.35
C SER A 287 1.47 20.74 -8.74
N ARG A 288 0.46 20.08 -8.15
CA ARG A 288 0.57 18.74 -7.51
C ARG A 288 0.81 17.57 -8.49
N ARG A 289 1.12 17.83 -9.77
CA ARG A 289 1.23 16.78 -10.82
C ARG A 289 2.63 16.17 -10.94
N GLU A 290 3.61 16.68 -10.22
CA GLU A 290 5.04 16.33 -10.39
C GLU A 290 5.65 15.69 -9.14
N THR A 291 4.86 15.16 -8.19
CA THR A 291 5.43 14.56 -6.97
C THR A 291 5.79 13.09 -7.18
N GLN A 292 7.05 12.74 -6.91
CA GLN A 292 7.57 11.40 -7.14
C GLN A 292 8.33 10.87 -5.93
N VAL A 293 8.11 9.61 -5.58
CA VAL A 293 8.92 8.87 -4.61
C VAL A 293 9.42 7.59 -5.27
N VAL A 294 10.74 7.42 -5.34
CA VAL A 294 11.40 6.25 -5.95
C VAL A 294 12.30 5.59 -4.93
N LEU A 295 12.09 4.31 -4.71
CA LEU A 295 12.95 3.44 -3.92
C LEU A 295 13.53 2.37 -4.83
N GLN A 296 14.86 2.23 -4.80
CA GLN A 296 15.57 1.23 -5.57
C GLN A 296 16.58 0.51 -4.68
N ASP A 297 16.50 -0.82 -4.60
CA ASP A 297 17.43 -1.62 -3.80
C ASP A 297 17.47 -1.15 -2.32
N VAL A 298 16.30 -1.01 -1.69
CA VAL A 298 16.16 -0.47 -0.33
C VAL A 298 15.75 -1.55 0.67
N VAL A 299 16.35 -1.54 1.85
CA VAL A 299 16.05 -2.47 2.96
C VAL A 299 15.49 -1.72 4.15
N PHE A 300 14.35 -2.15 4.67
CA PHE A 300 13.73 -1.68 5.89
C PHE A 300 13.66 -2.82 6.92
N THR A 301 14.24 -2.64 8.10
CA THR A 301 14.21 -3.63 9.18
C THR A 301 13.64 -2.99 10.45
N GLY A 302 12.74 -3.72 11.12
CA GLY A 302 12.17 -3.32 12.41
C GLY A 302 10.64 -3.40 12.49
N ALA A 303 10.11 -3.10 13.68
CA ALA A 303 8.67 -3.21 13.97
C ALA A 303 7.85 -1.99 13.51
N MET A 304 8.51 -0.93 13.07
CA MET A 304 7.88 0.31 12.63
C MET A 304 7.47 0.24 11.15
N PRO A 305 6.51 1.09 10.74
CA PRO A 305 6.16 1.24 9.34
C PRO A 305 7.37 1.64 8.49
N ALA A 306 7.49 1.09 7.28
CA ALA A 306 8.58 1.43 6.37
C ALA A 306 8.45 2.88 5.91
N ILE A 307 7.29 3.25 5.40
CA ILE A 307 7.07 4.57 4.79
C ILE A 307 5.76 5.17 5.28
N TYR A 308 5.82 6.44 5.66
CA TYR A 308 4.66 7.28 5.89
C TYR A 308 4.56 8.35 4.80
N LEU A 309 3.42 8.42 4.14
CA LEU A 309 3.08 9.39 3.12
C LEU A 309 2.02 10.35 3.69
N ASP A 310 2.39 11.62 3.87
CA ASP A 310 1.46 12.63 4.38
C ASP A 310 0.33 12.94 3.38
N SER A 311 0.65 12.81 2.09
CA SER A 311 -0.28 12.88 0.96
C SER A 311 0.15 11.89 -0.12
N PRO A 312 -0.73 11.49 -1.05
CA PRO A 312 -0.37 10.52 -2.08
C PRO A 312 0.45 11.23 -3.18
N PRO A 313 1.67 10.74 -3.50
CA PRO A 313 2.46 11.27 -4.62
C PRO A 313 1.78 10.96 -5.95
N SER A 314 2.11 11.69 -7.03
CA SER A 314 1.60 11.35 -8.36
C SER A 314 2.15 9.99 -8.81
N ARG A 315 3.41 9.69 -8.45
CA ARG A 315 4.04 8.39 -8.68
C ARG A 315 4.85 7.92 -7.47
N PHE A 316 4.60 6.69 -7.04
CA PHE A 316 5.40 5.94 -6.08
C PHE A 316 5.97 4.72 -6.78
N VAL A 317 7.28 4.50 -6.71
CA VAL A 317 7.96 3.34 -7.29
C VAL A 317 8.80 2.67 -6.21
N ALA A 318 8.63 1.36 -6.05
CA ALA A 318 9.50 0.53 -5.24
C ALA A 318 10.03 -0.62 -6.10
N GLU A 319 11.32 -0.57 -6.41
CA GLU A 319 12.02 -1.59 -7.17
C GLU A 319 13.02 -2.32 -6.27
N ASN A 320 12.86 -3.64 -6.17
CA ASN A 320 13.70 -4.50 -5.35
C ASN A 320 13.79 -4.00 -3.90
N VAL A 321 12.66 -3.97 -3.19
CA VAL A 321 12.58 -3.46 -1.81
C VAL A 321 12.25 -4.57 -0.83
N LEU A 322 12.97 -4.62 0.28
CA LEU A 322 12.74 -5.57 1.38
C LEU A 322 12.20 -4.84 2.61
N LYS A 323 11.10 -5.34 3.19
CA LYS A 323 10.66 -4.97 4.54
C LYS A 323 10.58 -6.21 5.42
N VAL A 324 11.31 -6.18 6.55
CA VAL A 324 11.30 -7.24 7.57
C VAL A 324 10.72 -6.70 8.88
N GLY A 325 9.86 -7.48 9.54
CA GLY A 325 9.24 -7.18 10.83
C GLY A 325 7.82 -6.61 10.76
N HIS A 326 7.08 -6.67 11.86
CA HIS A 326 5.62 -6.49 11.98
C HIS A 326 5.02 -5.12 11.58
N GLY A 327 5.85 -4.14 11.23
CA GLY A 327 5.39 -2.83 10.75
C GLY A 327 4.74 -2.90 9.37
N ASP A 328 3.83 -1.97 9.09
CA ASP A 328 3.21 -1.81 7.77
C ASP A 328 4.27 -1.42 6.72
N PHE A 329 4.01 -1.65 5.43
CA PHE A 329 4.89 -1.14 4.39
C PHE A 329 4.60 0.35 4.11
N LEU A 330 3.38 0.67 3.66
CA LEU A 330 2.93 2.05 3.41
C LEU A 330 1.86 2.49 4.40
N GLN A 331 2.02 3.70 4.92
CA GLN A 331 1.01 4.43 5.68
C GLN A 331 0.63 5.71 4.94
N LEU A 332 -0.67 5.97 4.74
CA LEU A 332 -1.17 7.13 4.00
C LEU A 332 -2.24 7.89 4.79
N SER A 333 -2.03 9.19 4.99
CA SER A 333 -2.92 10.02 5.81
C SER A 333 -4.11 10.67 5.11
N ASP A 334 -4.14 10.77 3.77
CA ASP A 334 -5.33 11.21 3.04
C ASP A 334 -5.30 10.74 1.57
N PRO A 335 -6.07 9.70 1.18
CA PRO A 335 -6.14 9.24 -0.21
C PRO A 335 -7.00 10.14 -1.13
N GLY A 336 -7.69 11.16 -0.60
CA GLY A 336 -8.92 11.71 -1.20
C GLY A 336 -8.81 12.85 -2.22
N LYS A 337 -7.64 13.28 -2.71
CA LYS A 337 -7.55 14.53 -3.52
C LYS A 337 -6.74 14.47 -4.81
N SER A 338 -6.03 13.38 -5.10
CA SER A 338 -5.17 13.28 -6.29
C SER A 338 -5.05 11.85 -6.79
N THR A 339 -4.88 11.71 -8.11
CA THR A 339 -4.54 10.43 -8.73
C THR A 339 -3.15 10.01 -8.29
N TRP A 340 -3.00 8.72 -7.97
CA TRP A 340 -1.75 8.15 -7.49
C TRP A 340 -1.47 6.83 -8.22
N ASN A 341 -0.27 6.72 -8.80
CA ASN A 341 0.24 5.46 -9.34
C ASN A 341 1.28 4.87 -8.37
N CYS A 342 1.05 3.65 -7.93
CA CYS A 342 1.93 2.88 -7.06
C CYS A 342 2.47 1.68 -7.84
N ASP A 343 3.75 1.72 -8.20
CA ASP A 343 4.45 0.69 -8.96
C ASP A 343 5.36 -0.10 -8.02
N LEU A 344 5.09 -1.40 -7.85
CA LEU A 344 5.87 -2.32 -7.03
C LEU A 344 6.51 -3.39 -7.92
N HIS A 345 7.83 -3.47 -7.96
CA HIS A 345 8.54 -4.51 -8.70
C HIS A 345 9.50 -5.23 -7.76
N ARG A 346 9.34 -6.56 -7.63
CA ARG A 346 10.22 -7.40 -6.79
C ARG A 346 10.26 -6.96 -5.32
N VAL A 347 9.13 -6.56 -4.76
CA VAL A 347 9.01 -6.19 -3.35
C VAL A 347 8.78 -7.43 -2.50
N THR A 348 9.55 -7.60 -1.42
CA THR A 348 9.35 -8.66 -0.43
C THR A 348 8.98 -8.08 0.92
N LEU A 349 7.81 -8.48 1.42
CA LEU A 349 7.37 -8.18 2.79
C LEU A 349 7.49 -9.47 3.59
N ARG A 350 8.20 -9.42 4.72
CA ARG A 350 8.51 -10.59 5.54
C ARG A 350 8.07 -10.38 6.97
N GLY A 351 7.13 -11.20 7.45
CA GLY A 351 6.52 -11.02 8.76
C GLY A 351 5.89 -9.62 8.94
N ALA A 352 5.48 -8.96 7.86
CA ALA A 352 5.12 -7.55 7.86
C ALA A 352 3.66 -7.30 8.27
N GLY A 353 3.34 -6.04 8.57
CA GLY A 353 1.96 -5.58 8.60
C GLY A 353 1.39 -5.43 7.17
N PRO A 354 0.16 -4.91 7.03
CA PRO A 354 -0.43 -4.58 5.74
C PRO A 354 0.50 -3.85 4.76
N LEU A 355 0.33 -4.13 3.46
CA LEU A 355 1.01 -3.42 2.39
C LEU A 355 0.67 -1.92 2.44
N LEU A 356 -0.60 -1.59 2.66
CA LEU A 356 -1.08 -0.21 2.71
C LEU A 356 -2.08 -0.02 3.84
N ARG A 357 -1.83 0.96 4.71
CA ARG A 357 -2.79 1.45 5.71
C ARG A 357 -3.16 2.89 5.41
N CYS A 358 -4.45 3.17 5.28
CA CYS A 358 -4.96 4.49 4.91
C CYS A 358 -5.87 5.07 6.00
N TRP A 359 -5.75 6.36 6.28
CA TRP A 359 -6.70 7.13 7.11
C TRP A 359 -7.43 8.15 6.24
N PRO A 360 -8.65 7.89 5.75
CA PRO A 360 -9.37 8.91 4.99
C PRO A 360 -9.83 10.07 5.88
N THR A 361 -9.48 11.31 5.49
CA THR A 361 -9.87 12.54 6.22
C THR A 361 -11.35 12.88 6.08
N SER A 362 -11.99 12.46 4.97
CA SER A 362 -13.41 12.68 4.70
C SER A 362 -14.08 11.37 4.32
N GLU A 363 -15.04 10.93 5.13
CA GLU A 363 -15.79 9.68 4.92
C GLU A 363 -16.75 9.74 3.70
N ILE A 364 -16.93 10.92 3.09
CA ILE A 364 -17.96 11.16 2.06
C ILE A 364 -17.35 11.54 0.71
N ALA A 365 -16.11 12.02 0.66
CA ALA A 365 -15.48 12.45 -0.59
C ALA A 365 -15.13 11.24 -1.47
N PRO A 366 -15.40 11.28 -2.79
CA PRO A 366 -14.99 10.21 -3.69
C PRO A 366 -13.47 10.09 -3.73
N LEU A 367 -12.97 8.86 -3.69
CA LEU A 367 -11.54 8.60 -3.87
C LEU A 367 -11.13 8.97 -5.30
N SER A 368 -9.96 9.59 -5.44
CA SER A 368 -9.29 9.70 -6.73
C SER A 368 -8.81 8.33 -7.20
N ARG A 369 -8.54 8.18 -8.50
CA ARG A 369 -8.05 6.91 -9.05
C ARG A 369 -6.66 6.58 -8.46
N VAL A 370 -6.56 5.40 -7.86
CA VAL A 370 -5.32 4.78 -7.38
C VAL A 370 -5.01 3.60 -8.29
N THR A 371 -3.89 3.66 -8.99
CA THR A 371 -3.40 2.52 -9.79
C THR A 371 -2.38 1.78 -8.94
N LEU A 372 -2.66 0.51 -8.61
CA LEU A 372 -1.71 -0.37 -7.92
C LEU A 372 -1.17 -1.39 -8.92
N SER A 373 0.04 -1.14 -9.40
CA SER A 373 0.80 -2.07 -10.24
C SER A 373 1.78 -2.84 -9.38
N ALA A 374 1.77 -4.17 -9.48
CA ALA A 374 2.72 -5.02 -8.78
C ALA A 374 3.19 -6.15 -9.68
N SER A 375 4.49 -6.43 -9.67
CA SER A 375 5.07 -7.54 -10.43
C SER A 375 6.17 -8.27 -9.66
N GLY A 376 6.08 -9.60 -9.61
CA GLY A 376 7.08 -10.46 -8.99
C GLY A 376 7.27 -10.24 -7.48
N CYS A 377 6.24 -9.77 -6.76
CA CYS A 377 6.31 -9.49 -5.33
C CYS A 377 5.97 -10.72 -4.48
N VAL A 378 6.48 -10.76 -3.24
CA VAL A 378 6.20 -11.80 -2.26
C VAL A 378 5.78 -11.15 -0.94
N PHE A 379 4.56 -11.44 -0.49
CA PHE A 379 3.97 -10.82 0.69
C PHE A 379 3.68 -11.85 1.77
N ASP A 380 4.52 -11.86 2.81
CA ASP A 380 4.31 -12.60 4.04
C ASP A 380 3.86 -11.66 5.16
N PHE A 381 2.58 -11.77 5.52
CA PHE A 381 1.96 -10.90 6.51
C PHE A 381 1.89 -11.57 7.88
N SER A 382 2.42 -10.88 8.90
CA SER A 382 2.24 -11.27 10.29
C SER A 382 0.77 -11.29 10.68
N ARG A 383 0.37 -12.35 11.39
CA ARG A 383 -0.97 -12.43 11.96
C ARG A 383 -1.12 -11.37 13.05
N PRO A 384 -2.22 -10.60 13.06
CA PRO A 384 -2.46 -9.62 14.11
C PRO A 384 -2.64 -10.33 15.46
N ARG A 385 -1.81 -9.98 16.46
CA ARG A 385 -2.04 -10.38 17.86
C ARG A 385 -3.28 -9.65 18.38
N VAL A 386 -4.33 -10.38 18.73
CA VAL A 386 -5.51 -9.86 19.44
C VAL A 386 -5.43 -10.35 20.88
N ASP A 387 -5.45 -9.42 21.84
CA ASP A 387 -5.38 -9.70 23.30
C ASP A 387 -6.68 -10.28 23.88
N SER A 388 -7.61 -10.75 23.04
CA SER A 388 -8.84 -11.38 23.48
C SER A 388 -9.25 -12.50 22.53
N ALA A 389 -9.74 -13.59 23.12
CA ALA A 389 -10.05 -14.88 22.52
C ALA A 389 -11.26 -14.86 21.55
N SER A 390 -11.22 -13.99 20.54
CA SER A 390 -12.16 -13.96 19.42
C SER A 390 -11.51 -14.52 18.16
N GLU A 391 -12.22 -15.40 17.48
CA GLU A 391 -11.82 -16.20 16.31
C GLU A 391 -10.95 -15.47 15.26
N ALA A 392 -9.90 -16.17 14.81
CA ALA A 392 -9.21 -16.08 13.52
C ALA A 392 -9.22 -14.71 12.80
N THR A 393 -8.56 -13.68 13.37
CA THR A 393 -8.33 -12.43 12.62
C THR A 393 -7.28 -12.67 11.55
N ARG A 394 -7.70 -12.60 10.28
CA ARG A 394 -6.84 -12.73 9.11
C ARG A 394 -5.95 -11.51 8.89
N SER A 395 -4.84 -11.73 8.21
CA SER A 395 -3.97 -10.65 7.73
C SER A 395 -4.65 -9.94 6.56
N THR A 396 -4.30 -8.67 6.32
CA THR A 396 -4.95 -7.86 5.27
C THR A 396 -3.91 -7.20 4.38
N LEU A 397 -4.14 -7.19 3.07
CA LEU A 397 -3.27 -6.50 2.11
C LEU A 397 -3.43 -4.97 2.26
N ILE A 398 -4.68 -4.48 2.24
CA ILE A 398 -4.99 -3.06 2.45
C ILE A 398 -5.89 -2.87 3.68
N ALA A 399 -5.49 -2.00 4.60
CA ALA A 399 -6.24 -1.66 5.81
C ALA A 399 -6.80 -0.22 5.75
N TRP A 400 -8.11 -0.08 5.67
CA TRP A 400 -8.80 1.22 5.69
C TRP A 400 -9.23 1.60 7.11
N MET A 401 -8.61 2.64 7.67
CA MET A 401 -8.87 3.14 9.03
C MET A 401 -10.09 4.08 9.04
N THR A 402 -11.29 3.55 8.82
CA THR A 402 -12.54 4.32 8.77
C THR A 402 -13.73 3.47 9.18
N ASP A 403 -14.82 4.09 9.62
CA ASP A 403 -16.10 3.39 9.85
C ASP A 403 -16.92 3.20 8.57
N ARG A 404 -16.72 4.07 7.56
CA ARG A 404 -17.46 4.02 6.29
C ARG A 404 -16.54 4.26 5.11
N LEU A 405 -16.59 3.34 4.14
CA LEU A 405 -15.84 3.52 2.89
C LEU A 405 -16.54 4.50 1.95
N PRO A 406 -15.77 5.30 1.19
CA PRO A 406 -16.30 6.15 0.12
C PRO A 406 -17.09 5.35 -0.90
N SER A 407 -18.19 5.89 -1.44
CA SER A 407 -19.10 5.14 -2.31
C SER A 407 -18.46 4.58 -3.59
N ASN A 408 -17.36 5.17 -4.07
CA ASN A 408 -16.65 4.78 -5.28
C ASN A 408 -15.41 3.92 -5.04
N TRP A 409 -15.17 3.44 -3.81
CA TRP A 409 -13.91 2.78 -3.44
C TRP A 409 -13.55 1.57 -4.32
N THR A 410 -14.55 0.80 -4.78
CA THR A 410 -14.35 -0.38 -5.65
C THR A 410 -13.83 -0.02 -7.04
N ALA A 411 -14.29 1.10 -7.61
CA ALA A 411 -13.89 1.57 -8.93
C ALA A 411 -12.70 2.55 -8.88
N ALA A 412 -12.33 3.01 -7.68
CA ALA A 412 -11.23 3.93 -7.47
C ALA A 412 -9.86 3.23 -7.52
N ILE A 413 -9.80 1.95 -7.17
CA ILE A 413 -8.55 1.17 -7.19
C ILE A 413 -8.49 0.35 -8.48
N ASP A 414 -7.53 0.66 -9.35
CA ASP A 414 -7.19 -0.11 -10.54
C ASP A 414 -6.05 -1.07 -10.21
N TRP A 415 -6.25 -2.36 -10.43
CA TRP A 415 -5.31 -3.42 -10.07
C TRP A 415 -4.58 -3.93 -11.32
N GLN A 416 -3.24 -3.94 -11.28
CA GLN A 416 -2.39 -4.46 -12.35
C GLN A 416 -1.35 -5.38 -11.71
N LEU A 417 -1.73 -6.65 -11.48
CA LEU A 417 -0.88 -7.58 -10.72
C LEU A 417 -0.38 -8.71 -11.62
N GLU A 418 0.92 -9.02 -11.51
CA GLU A 418 1.55 -10.11 -12.24
C GLU A 418 2.52 -10.88 -11.32
N GLY A 419 2.28 -12.18 -11.16
CA GLY A 419 3.18 -13.03 -10.37
C GLY A 419 3.34 -12.58 -8.91
N ILE A 420 2.23 -12.26 -8.23
CA ILE A 420 2.26 -11.89 -6.81
C ILE A 420 1.99 -13.11 -5.96
N LEU A 421 2.90 -13.42 -5.04
CA LEU A 421 2.70 -14.44 -4.02
C LEU A 421 2.30 -13.79 -2.70
N VAL A 422 1.29 -14.36 -2.06
CA VAL A 422 0.84 -13.93 -0.74
C VAL A 422 0.57 -15.12 0.16
N SER A 423 0.84 -14.97 1.45
CA SER A 423 0.53 -15.99 2.45
C SER A 423 -0.96 -16.38 2.40
N PRO A 424 -1.34 -17.64 2.67
CA PRO A 424 -2.75 -18.05 2.72
C PRO A 424 -3.55 -17.31 3.80
N ASP A 425 -4.88 -17.35 3.70
CA ASP A 425 -5.81 -16.79 4.70
C ASP A 425 -5.67 -15.28 4.89
N ILE A 426 -5.57 -14.53 3.79
CA ILE A 426 -5.58 -13.07 3.79
C ILE A 426 -6.91 -12.52 3.31
N ASP A 427 -7.27 -11.35 3.81
CA ASP A 427 -8.32 -10.52 3.23
C ASP A 427 -7.64 -9.47 2.32
N VAL A 428 -8.10 -9.31 1.08
CA VAL A 428 -7.50 -8.30 0.18
C VAL A 428 -7.71 -6.89 0.74
N ILE A 429 -8.90 -6.58 1.25
CA ILE A 429 -9.20 -5.30 1.89
C ILE A 429 -9.98 -5.54 3.17
N ALA A 430 -9.51 -4.94 4.26
CA ALA A 430 -10.22 -4.87 5.53
C ALA A 430 -10.46 -3.43 5.95
N ARG A 431 -11.65 -3.17 6.49
CA ARG A 431 -11.95 -1.94 7.21
C ARG A 431 -11.56 -2.11 8.67
N VAL A 432 -10.94 -1.11 9.26
CA VAL A 432 -10.47 -1.10 10.65
C VAL A 432 -11.05 0.13 11.34
N ASP A 433 -11.85 -0.10 12.38
CA ASP A 433 -12.37 0.98 13.23
C ASP A 433 -11.19 1.66 13.95
N PRO A 434 -10.96 2.98 13.79
CA PRO A 434 -9.84 3.69 14.42
C PRO A 434 -9.86 3.68 15.95
N THR A 435 -11.05 3.59 16.54
CA THR A 435 -11.27 3.65 17.99
C THR A 435 -11.17 2.27 18.63
N SER A 436 -11.91 1.29 18.11
CA SER A 436 -11.95 -0.07 18.67
C SER A 436 -10.86 -0.99 18.12
N GLY A 437 -10.22 -0.63 17.00
CA GLY A 437 -9.29 -1.50 16.28
C GLY A 437 -9.97 -2.71 15.62
N ARG A 438 -11.30 -2.82 15.71
CA ARG A 438 -12.05 -3.94 15.16
C ARG A 438 -11.92 -3.97 13.65
N ARG A 439 -11.48 -5.11 13.13
CA ARG A 439 -11.34 -5.37 11.71
C ARG A 439 -12.61 -6.01 11.17
N THR A 440 -13.09 -5.52 10.04
CA THR A 440 -14.19 -6.12 9.29
C THR A 440 -13.72 -6.33 7.86
N PRO A 441 -13.54 -7.59 7.40
CA PRO A 441 -13.19 -7.85 6.01
C PRO A 441 -14.27 -7.32 5.09
N ILE A 442 -13.86 -6.89 3.92
CA ILE A 442 -14.79 -6.46 2.86
C ILE A 442 -14.93 -7.60 1.87
N ASP A 443 -16.16 -7.81 1.42
CA ASP A 443 -16.51 -8.83 0.45
C ASP A 443 -15.72 -8.66 -0.85
N GLU A 444 -14.86 -9.63 -1.15
CA GLU A 444 -13.96 -9.65 -2.30
C GLU A 444 -14.72 -9.69 -3.62
N SER A 445 -15.97 -10.17 -3.65
CA SER A 445 -16.82 -10.15 -4.85
C SER A 445 -17.14 -8.74 -5.36
N ARG A 446 -16.91 -7.72 -4.52
CA ARG A 446 -17.07 -6.30 -4.89
C ARG A 446 -15.82 -5.71 -5.54
N LEU A 447 -14.70 -6.40 -5.47
CA LEU A 447 -13.46 -5.99 -6.12
C LEU A 447 -13.54 -6.35 -7.60
N LEU A 448 -13.30 -5.36 -8.45
CA LEU A 448 -13.19 -5.58 -9.89
C LEU A 448 -11.74 -5.96 -10.20
N ASN A 449 -11.54 -7.07 -10.91
CA ASN A 449 -10.28 -7.43 -11.58
C ASN A 449 -9.03 -7.59 -10.69
N VAL A 450 -9.13 -8.27 -9.55
CA VAL A 450 -7.93 -8.65 -8.75
C VAL A 450 -7.38 -9.98 -9.29
N ASP A 451 -6.94 -9.98 -10.54
CA ASP A 451 -6.25 -11.11 -11.16
C ASP A 451 -4.74 -10.96 -10.93
N GLY A 452 -4.01 -12.09 -10.78
CA GLY A 452 -2.55 -12.10 -10.61
C GLY A 452 -2.04 -12.16 -9.16
N LEU A 453 -2.94 -12.15 -8.18
CA LEU A 453 -2.64 -12.44 -6.77
C LEU A 453 -2.82 -13.95 -6.49
N VAL A 454 -1.75 -14.64 -6.10
CA VAL A 454 -1.76 -16.07 -5.81
C VAL A 454 -1.49 -16.32 -4.34
N ALA A 455 -2.52 -16.79 -3.63
CA ALA A 455 -2.39 -17.24 -2.25
C ALA A 455 -1.76 -18.64 -2.22
N ALA A 456 -0.53 -18.75 -1.70
CA ALA A 456 0.20 -20.01 -1.65
C ALA A 456 1.14 -20.06 -0.46
N ARG A 457 1.52 -21.27 -0.05
CA ARG A 457 2.61 -21.46 0.91
C ARG A 457 3.94 -21.28 0.21
N PHE A 458 4.88 -20.67 0.90
CA PHE A 458 6.25 -20.47 0.42
C PHE A 458 7.25 -20.42 1.58
N GLU A 459 8.51 -20.69 1.25
CA GLU A 459 9.62 -20.73 2.20
C GLU A 459 10.72 -19.74 1.75
N PHE A 460 11.29 -19.05 2.73
CA PHE A 460 12.45 -18.18 2.56
C PHE A 460 13.75 -18.95 2.80
N ALA A 461 14.88 -18.41 2.34
CA ALA A 461 16.18 -19.07 2.41
C ALA A 461 16.72 -19.23 3.84
N GLY A 462 16.43 -18.30 4.75
CA GLY A 462 16.92 -18.29 6.12
C GLY A 462 15.86 -17.87 7.15
N PRO A 463 16.23 -17.56 8.42
CA PRO A 463 15.32 -17.05 9.45
C PRO A 463 14.94 -15.57 9.23
N GLU A 464 13.90 -15.07 9.89
CA GLU A 464 13.54 -13.64 9.83
C GLU A 464 14.67 -12.81 10.45
N SER A 465 15.47 -12.18 9.58
CA SER A 465 16.68 -11.49 9.96
C SER A 465 16.85 -10.21 9.16
N SER A 466 17.82 -9.39 9.57
CA SER A 466 18.17 -8.15 8.87
C SER A 466 19.08 -8.39 7.66
N ASN A 467 19.45 -9.64 7.36
CA ASN A 467 20.20 -10.03 6.17
C ASN A 467 19.25 -10.26 4.98
N PRO A 468 19.42 -9.57 3.84
CA PRO A 468 18.58 -9.77 2.66
C PRO A 468 18.60 -11.20 2.11
N GLU A 469 19.73 -11.90 2.21
CA GLU A 469 19.87 -13.28 1.70
C GLU A 469 18.88 -14.23 2.38
N ASP A 470 18.63 -14.06 3.68
CA ASP A 470 17.69 -14.90 4.43
C ASP A 470 16.23 -14.71 3.97
N SER A 471 15.92 -13.58 3.33
CA SER A 471 14.60 -13.20 2.85
C SER A 471 14.40 -13.48 1.35
N ALA A 472 15.38 -14.10 0.68
CA ALA A 472 15.21 -14.59 -0.67
C ALA A 472 14.22 -15.76 -0.72
N LEU A 473 13.36 -15.79 -1.73
CA LEU A 473 12.39 -16.87 -1.92
C LEU A 473 13.12 -18.16 -2.31
N LYS A 474 12.94 -19.24 -1.52
CA LYS A 474 13.55 -20.55 -1.76
C LYS A 474 12.64 -21.48 -2.54
N SER A 475 11.37 -21.57 -2.14
CA SER A 475 10.37 -22.44 -2.77
C SER A 475 8.95 -21.93 -2.54
N SER A 476 8.02 -22.27 -3.43
CA SER A 476 6.59 -21.97 -3.29
C SER A 476 5.72 -23.05 -3.93
N ASP A 477 4.52 -23.24 -3.37
CA ASP A 477 3.53 -24.22 -3.86
C ASP A 477 2.62 -23.63 -4.98
N ALA A 478 2.91 -22.40 -5.42
CA ALA A 478 2.09 -21.71 -6.42
C ALA A 478 2.29 -22.31 -7.82
N PRO A 479 1.22 -22.54 -8.60
CA PRO A 479 1.35 -22.92 -10.00
C PRO A 479 2.00 -21.79 -10.79
N ARG A 480 3.16 -22.04 -11.38
CA ARG A 480 3.94 -21.04 -12.13
C ARG A 480 3.67 -21.15 -13.62
N ALA A 481 3.13 -20.10 -14.21
CA ALA A 481 3.02 -19.95 -15.67
C ALA A 481 4.35 -19.48 -16.28
N ASP A 482 5.09 -18.60 -15.58
CA ASP A 482 6.25 -17.89 -16.12
C ASP A 482 7.53 -18.02 -15.27
N ALA A 483 8.67 -17.83 -15.94
CA ALA A 483 10.02 -17.84 -15.36
C ALA A 483 10.40 -16.53 -14.64
N THR A 484 9.49 -15.57 -14.52
CA THR A 484 9.75 -14.27 -13.89
C THR A 484 10.28 -14.48 -12.47
N PRO A 485 11.41 -13.87 -12.10
CA PRO A 485 11.97 -14.05 -10.78
C PRO A 485 11.02 -13.39 -9.75
N LEU A 486 10.79 -14.08 -8.64
CA LEU A 486 9.88 -13.66 -7.57
C LEU A 486 10.67 -13.17 -6.35
N GLY A 487 10.09 -12.23 -5.63
CA GLY A 487 10.70 -11.62 -4.45
C GLY A 487 11.92 -10.77 -4.79
N ILE A 488 12.68 -10.39 -3.77
CA ILE A 488 13.87 -9.54 -3.90
C ILE A 488 15.03 -10.24 -4.60
N ASP A 489 15.91 -9.45 -5.22
CA ASP A 489 17.27 -9.83 -5.59
C ASP A 489 18.22 -9.43 -4.44
N ALA A 490 18.51 -10.40 -3.57
CA ALA A 490 19.33 -10.20 -2.37
C ALA A 490 20.77 -9.77 -2.68
N GLY A 491 21.30 -10.11 -3.86
CA GLY A 491 22.66 -9.75 -4.27
C GLY A 491 22.84 -8.24 -4.45
N LYS A 492 21.79 -7.54 -4.92
CA LYS A 492 21.79 -6.07 -5.06
C LYS A 492 21.50 -5.32 -3.76
N LEU A 493 20.87 -5.99 -2.79
CA LEU A 493 20.56 -5.44 -1.47
C LEU A 493 21.69 -5.57 -0.46
N THR A 494 22.68 -6.39 -0.79
CA THR A 494 23.88 -6.58 0.03
C THR A 494 24.96 -5.63 -0.49
N PRO A 495 25.67 -4.90 0.38
CA PRO A 495 26.79 -4.06 -0.06
C PRO A 495 27.81 -4.91 -0.83
N ALA A 496 28.37 -4.35 -1.90
CA ALA A 496 29.32 -5.05 -2.74
C ALA A 496 30.49 -5.55 -1.87
N ARG A 497 30.69 -6.88 -1.82
CA ARG A 497 31.88 -7.44 -1.17
C ARG A 497 33.09 -6.92 -1.95
N GLY A 498 33.90 -6.07 -1.32
CA GLY A 498 35.18 -5.66 -1.88
C GLY A 498 36.04 -6.90 -2.11
N GLU A 499 36.53 -7.07 -3.34
CA GLU A 499 37.66 -7.95 -3.64
C GLU A 499 38.98 -7.34 -3.14
#